data_AF-F8KQR8-F1
#
_entry.id   AF-F8KQR8-F1
#
_cell.length_a   1.000
_cell.length_b   1.000
_cell.length_c   1.000
_cell.angle_alpha   90.00
_cell.angle_beta   90.00
_cell.angle_gamma   90.00
#
_symmetry.space_group_name_H-M   'P 1'
#
loop_
_entity.id
_entity.type
_entity.pdbx_description
1 polymer ?
#
loop_
_entity_poly.entity_id
_entity_poly.type
_entity_poly.pdbx_seq_one_letter_code
_entity_poly.pdbx_strand_id
1 'polypeptide(L)'
;MTRLICILLFISPLWAVSVDLVQEMQQARALVVKIYYQDFKERCDRVDNGMVYSHAMQREAPALVKHLKAFVNHIPLLQSFQPKTPQQARAIQALKALEMFNLAALLRDSTPGIDDCNDSPEHPERVKPFNAKKNASKFLKNIEVIYAPLLEAYYQGLDMADYLQALHAKFDPLFLYNYWSNMQTQEDILNMTKGAKTPTMRHFFKDFAYINVRNDLSGYNTNIFDVEPTSQNFLQDQIISVMGVKVQDLELWVTYYQARTKTFLGNSADQYTSNMGHYWEIVTNVRAMKNPCGNGLMFGGNGLISAGDPSFHNFVEAMKDMTAAMQLTLPKNPTPCLQPQYLNQEAKAVCLQIFQQHSYNPKPLQKYLKSLRLISIDNAPCVYLNASDKLQLFKSSNALCLTLQTNLKKEFK
;
A
#
# COMPACT_ATOMS: atom_id res chain seq x y z
N MET A 1 26.20 -24.74 7.31
CA MET A 1 26.49 -23.43 6.68
C MET A 1 25.25 -22.55 6.77
N THR A 2 24.93 -22.07 7.98
CA THR A 2 23.58 -21.54 8.31
C THR A 2 23.64 -20.20 9.04
N ARG A 3 24.70 -19.41 8.80
CA ARG A 3 24.96 -18.14 9.51
C ARG A 3 25.26 -16.92 8.62
N LEU A 4 25.20 -17.03 7.30
CA LEU A 4 25.66 -15.94 6.40
C LEU A 4 24.56 -15.08 5.78
N ILE A 5 23.28 -15.45 5.84
CA ILE A 5 22.19 -14.66 5.23
C ILE A 5 21.56 -13.66 6.23
N CYS A 6 21.70 -13.86 7.54
CA CYS A 6 21.22 -12.89 8.53
C CYS A 6 22.16 -11.68 8.75
N ILE A 7 23.35 -11.66 8.14
CA ILE A 7 24.36 -10.61 8.40
C ILE A 7 24.35 -9.51 7.32
N LEU A 8 23.79 -9.76 6.12
CA LEU A 8 23.77 -8.75 5.05
C LEU A 8 22.63 -7.72 5.15
N LEU A 9 21.71 -7.85 6.12
CA LEU A 9 20.67 -6.85 6.40
C LEU A 9 21.07 -5.79 7.46
N PHE A 10 22.32 -5.79 7.94
CA PHE A 10 22.77 -4.93 9.03
C PHE A 10 23.59 -3.68 8.64
N ILE A 11 23.82 -3.37 7.36
CA ILE A 11 24.73 -2.26 7.01
C ILE A 11 24.02 -0.91 6.83
N SER A 12 22.69 -0.88 6.64
CA SER A 12 21.89 0.33 6.85
C SER A 12 20.44 -0.09 6.99
N PRO A 13 19.67 0.48 7.93
CA PRO A 13 18.24 0.24 7.94
C PRO A 13 17.68 0.61 6.56
N LEU A 14 16.88 -0.25 5.94
CA LEU A 14 16.28 0.03 4.62
C LEU A 14 15.42 1.32 4.63
N TRP A 15 15.10 1.81 5.84
CA TRP A 15 14.39 3.03 6.16
C TRP A 15 15.28 4.21 6.61
N ALA A 16 16.61 4.09 6.52
CA ALA A 16 17.53 5.15 6.91
C ALA A 16 17.44 6.34 5.96
N VAL A 17 17.13 7.52 6.51
CA VAL A 17 17.15 8.77 5.75
C VAL A 17 18.58 9.28 5.70
N SER A 18 19.23 9.13 4.54
CA SER A 18 20.56 9.67 4.28
C SER A 18 20.53 11.19 4.07
N VAL A 19 21.69 11.83 4.18
CA VAL A 19 21.86 13.26 3.86
C VAL A 19 21.49 13.53 2.41
N ASP A 20 21.92 12.66 1.48
CA ASP A 20 21.61 12.75 0.05
C ASP A 20 20.10 12.75 -0.20
N LEU A 21 19.35 11.84 0.44
CA LEU A 21 17.89 11.79 0.30
C LEU A 21 17.23 13.09 0.78
N VAL A 22 17.71 13.68 1.89
CA VAL A 22 17.19 14.96 2.39
C VAL A 22 17.48 16.08 1.38
N GLN A 23 18.71 16.15 0.88
CA GLN A 23 19.14 17.17 -0.06
C GLN A 23 18.36 17.09 -1.37
N GLU A 24 18.27 15.91 -1.98
CA GLU A 24 17.55 15.72 -3.23
C GLU A 24 16.05 16.02 -3.09
N MET A 25 15.44 15.68 -1.94
CA MET A 25 14.05 16.04 -1.66
C MET A 25 13.86 17.56 -1.50
N GLN A 26 14.82 18.26 -0.87
CA GLN A 26 14.77 19.72 -0.74
C GLN A 26 14.89 20.41 -2.11
N GLN A 27 15.83 19.96 -2.95
CA GLN A 27 16.04 20.52 -4.29
C GLN A 27 14.85 20.26 -5.20
N ALA A 28 14.34 19.02 -5.23
CA ALA A 28 13.14 18.67 -5.98
C ALA A 28 11.93 19.49 -5.52
N ARG A 29 11.75 19.69 -4.20
CA ARG A 29 10.69 20.56 -3.69
C ARG A 29 10.86 22.00 -4.13
N ALA A 30 12.06 22.56 -4.06
CA ALA A 30 12.30 23.95 -4.45
C ALA A 30 11.88 24.19 -5.91
N LEU A 31 12.14 23.23 -6.79
CA LEU A 31 11.69 23.26 -8.18
C LEU A 31 10.17 23.13 -8.30
N VAL A 32 9.50 22.24 -7.55
CA VAL A 32 8.03 22.14 -7.56
C VAL A 32 7.37 23.44 -7.10
N VAL A 33 7.92 24.09 -6.07
CA VAL A 33 7.43 25.39 -5.59
C VAL A 33 7.67 26.49 -6.64
N LYS A 34 8.83 26.48 -7.30
CA LYS A 34 9.15 27.41 -8.39
C LYS A 34 8.19 27.26 -9.56
N ILE A 35 7.93 26.02 -9.99
CA ILE A 35 6.94 25.69 -11.03
C ILE A 35 5.58 26.23 -10.64
N TYR A 36 5.12 25.95 -9.41
CA TYR A 36 3.84 26.45 -8.90
C TYR A 36 3.70 27.98 -9.00
N TYR A 37 4.71 28.75 -8.57
CA TYR A 37 4.65 30.21 -8.64
C TYR A 37 4.69 30.74 -10.07
N GLN A 38 5.47 30.12 -10.95
CA GLN A 38 5.50 30.47 -12.37
C GLN A 38 4.17 30.16 -13.04
N ASP A 39 3.62 28.97 -12.81
CA ASP A 39 2.30 28.56 -13.33
C ASP A 39 1.19 29.49 -12.84
N PHE A 40 1.22 29.87 -11.56
CA PHE A 40 0.26 30.82 -10.99
C PHE A 40 0.30 32.16 -11.72
N LYS A 41 1.50 32.73 -11.87
CA LYS A 41 1.68 34.00 -12.58
C LYS A 41 1.20 33.92 -14.03
N GLU A 42 1.64 32.89 -14.75
CA GLU A 42 1.27 32.70 -16.15
C GLU A 42 -0.25 32.52 -16.32
N ARG A 43 -0.93 31.84 -15.38
CA ARG A 43 -2.37 31.55 -15.45
C ARG A 43 -3.20 32.78 -15.17
N CYS A 44 -2.80 33.58 -14.19
CA CYS A 44 -3.57 34.74 -13.75
C CYS A 44 -3.34 35.99 -14.62
N ASP A 45 -2.26 36.03 -15.39
CA ASP A 45 -1.98 37.11 -16.34
C ASP A 45 -2.70 36.94 -17.70
N ARG A 46 -3.44 35.83 -17.95
CA ARG A 46 -4.05 35.52 -19.26
C ARG A 46 -5.56 35.21 -19.18
N VAL A 47 -6.28 35.59 -20.23
CA VAL A 47 -7.73 35.37 -20.40
C VAL A 47 -8.07 33.90 -20.76
N ASP A 48 -7.10 33.13 -21.26
CA ASP A 48 -7.31 31.77 -21.74
C ASP A 48 -6.69 30.71 -20.81
N ASN A 49 -7.55 29.95 -20.13
CA ASN A 49 -7.23 29.08 -19.00
C ASN A 49 -6.69 27.68 -19.39
N GLY A 50 -6.62 27.36 -20.69
CA GLY A 50 -6.53 25.97 -21.15
C GLY A 50 -5.15 25.27 -21.08
N MET A 51 -4.02 25.98 -21.13
CA MET A 51 -2.70 25.35 -21.38
C MET A 51 -1.55 25.78 -20.46
N VAL A 52 -1.84 26.54 -19.40
CA VAL A 52 -0.83 27.36 -18.72
C VAL A 52 0.15 26.56 -17.86
N TYR A 53 -0.30 25.47 -17.23
CA TYR A 53 0.60 24.61 -16.45
C TYR A 53 1.75 23.98 -17.26
N SER A 54 1.71 24.09 -18.60
CA SER A 54 2.67 23.41 -19.47
C SER A 54 4.03 24.10 -19.55
N HIS A 55 4.12 25.44 -19.53
CA HIS A 55 5.39 26.13 -19.85
C HIS A 55 6.39 26.17 -18.70
N ALA A 56 5.94 26.49 -17.47
CA ALA A 56 6.84 26.42 -16.31
C ALA A 56 7.28 24.98 -16.07
N MET A 57 6.36 24.02 -16.16
CA MET A 57 6.68 22.60 -16.10
C MET A 57 7.69 22.21 -17.17
N GLN A 58 7.49 22.59 -18.44
CA GLN A 58 8.43 22.30 -19.53
C GLN A 58 9.85 22.82 -19.24
N ARG A 59 9.95 24.03 -18.70
CA ARG A 59 11.22 24.69 -18.42
C ARG A 59 11.99 24.03 -17.27
N GLU A 60 11.30 23.71 -16.19
CA GLU A 60 11.92 23.26 -14.94
C GLU A 60 11.96 21.72 -14.81
N ALA A 61 11.16 20.98 -15.58
CA ALA A 61 11.07 19.52 -15.53
C ALA A 61 12.43 18.81 -15.72
N PRO A 62 13.33 19.19 -16.64
CA PRO A 62 14.63 18.52 -16.75
C PRO A 62 15.44 18.55 -15.45
N ALA A 63 15.43 19.68 -14.74
CA ALA A 63 16.08 19.82 -13.45
C ALA A 63 15.33 19.04 -12.36
N LEU A 64 14.00 19.06 -12.37
CA LEU A 64 13.18 18.31 -11.42
C LEU A 64 13.43 16.81 -11.56
N VAL A 65 13.34 16.27 -12.79
CA VAL A 65 13.59 14.86 -13.11
C VAL A 65 14.99 14.42 -12.69
N LYS A 66 16.00 15.29 -12.84
CA LYS A 66 17.36 15.03 -12.34
C LYS A 66 17.35 14.76 -10.82
N HIS A 67 16.72 15.61 -10.03
CA HIS A 67 16.64 15.44 -8.57
C HIS A 67 15.74 14.27 -8.15
N LEU A 68 14.62 14.02 -8.85
CA LEU A 68 13.79 12.84 -8.61
C LEU A 68 14.57 11.55 -8.85
N LYS A 69 15.31 11.47 -9.97
CA LYS A 69 16.14 10.31 -10.32
C LYS A 69 17.26 10.10 -9.32
N ALA A 70 17.94 11.17 -8.89
CA ALA A 70 18.96 11.11 -7.86
C ALA A 70 18.38 10.57 -6.55
N PHE A 71 17.28 11.15 -6.05
CA PHE A 71 16.59 10.68 -4.85
C PHE A 71 16.27 9.18 -4.92
N VAL A 72 15.60 8.74 -5.99
CA VAL A 72 15.18 7.34 -6.13
C VAL A 72 16.39 6.39 -6.23
N ASN A 73 17.49 6.83 -6.84
CA ASN A 73 18.72 6.04 -6.88
C ASN A 73 19.41 5.90 -5.53
N HIS A 74 19.15 6.81 -4.57
CA HIS A 74 19.65 6.74 -3.20
C HIS A 74 18.74 5.94 -2.25
N ILE A 75 17.61 5.40 -2.71
CA ILE A 75 16.71 4.59 -1.86
C ILE A 75 17.34 3.23 -1.58
N PRO A 76 17.68 2.89 -0.31
CA PRO A 76 18.39 1.65 0.01
C PRO A 76 17.63 0.39 -0.41
N LEU A 77 16.31 0.36 -0.22
CA LEU A 77 15.48 -0.79 -0.62
C LEU A 77 15.55 -1.05 -2.12
N LEU A 78 15.50 -0.01 -2.95
CA LEU A 78 15.56 -0.17 -4.41
C LEU A 78 16.95 -0.58 -4.89
N GLN A 79 18.01 -0.15 -4.20
CA GLN A 79 19.40 -0.58 -4.47
C GLN A 79 19.64 -2.06 -4.12
N SER A 80 18.81 -2.62 -3.23
CA SER A 80 18.95 -3.99 -2.78
C SER A 80 18.50 -5.01 -3.84
N PHE A 81 17.67 -4.60 -4.81
CA PHE A 81 17.39 -5.43 -5.98
C PHE A 81 18.64 -5.53 -6.88
N GLN A 82 19.25 -6.71 -6.93
CA GLN A 82 20.45 -7.00 -7.73
C GLN A 82 20.09 -7.83 -8.97
N PRO A 83 19.68 -7.22 -10.10
CA PRO A 83 19.13 -7.96 -11.24
C PRO A 83 20.14 -8.96 -11.81
N LYS A 84 19.67 -10.17 -12.08
CA LYS A 84 20.48 -11.24 -12.69
C LYS A 84 20.27 -11.35 -14.20
N THR A 85 19.23 -10.71 -14.74
CA THR A 85 18.88 -10.76 -16.16
C THR A 85 18.57 -9.36 -16.69
N PRO A 86 18.68 -9.13 -18.02
CA PRO A 86 18.25 -7.86 -18.63
C PRO A 86 16.76 -7.56 -18.42
N GLN A 87 15.92 -8.57 -18.28
CA GLN A 87 14.49 -8.39 -18.00
C GLN A 87 14.25 -7.90 -16.57
N GLN A 88 14.96 -8.46 -15.59
CA GLN A 88 14.92 -7.96 -14.21
C GLN A 88 15.48 -6.54 -14.11
N ALA A 89 16.55 -6.22 -14.84
CA ALA A 89 17.11 -4.87 -14.88
C ALA A 89 16.09 -3.85 -15.43
N ARG A 90 15.39 -4.19 -16.52
CA ARG A 90 14.29 -3.38 -17.06
C ARG A 90 13.16 -3.20 -16.06
N ALA A 91 12.74 -4.28 -15.38
CA ALA A 91 11.70 -4.20 -14.36
C ALA A 91 12.11 -3.27 -13.20
N ILE A 92 13.34 -3.36 -12.69
CA ILE A 92 13.83 -2.45 -11.63
C ILE A 92 13.90 -1.00 -12.12
N GLN A 93 14.29 -0.78 -13.38
CA GLN A 93 14.32 0.56 -13.96
C GLN A 93 12.91 1.17 -14.06
N ALA A 94 11.91 0.37 -14.44
CA ALA A 94 10.51 0.76 -14.42
C ALA A 94 10.00 1.03 -13.00
N LEU A 95 10.39 0.24 -12.01
CA LEU A 95 10.08 0.51 -10.59
C LEU A 95 10.59 1.88 -10.17
N LYS A 96 11.86 2.19 -10.49
CA LYS A 96 12.46 3.49 -10.17
C LYS A 96 11.68 4.63 -10.84
N ALA A 97 11.30 4.48 -12.10
CA ALA A 97 10.48 5.48 -12.79
C ALA A 97 9.10 5.65 -12.13
N LEU A 98 8.44 4.55 -11.73
CA LEU A 98 7.19 4.61 -10.97
C LEU A 98 7.38 5.38 -9.65
N GLU A 99 8.48 5.15 -8.93
CA GLU A 99 8.75 5.88 -7.70
C GLU A 99 9.13 7.35 -7.89
N MET A 100 9.65 7.72 -9.06
CA MET A 100 9.80 9.13 -9.43
C MET A 100 8.42 9.80 -9.58
N PHE A 101 7.40 9.12 -10.13
CA PHE A 101 6.03 9.64 -10.17
C PHE A 101 5.45 9.82 -8.76
N ASN A 102 5.57 8.82 -7.90
CA ASN A 102 5.05 8.92 -6.52
C ASN A 102 5.75 10.03 -5.73
N LEU A 103 7.06 10.20 -5.95
CA LEU A 103 7.81 11.29 -5.32
C LEU A 103 7.36 12.66 -5.84
N ALA A 104 7.17 12.81 -7.15
CA ALA A 104 6.64 14.04 -7.73
C ALA A 104 5.25 14.38 -7.19
N ALA A 105 4.37 13.40 -7.07
CA ALA A 105 3.04 13.56 -6.50
C ALA A 105 3.10 14.01 -5.03
N LEU A 106 3.95 13.36 -4.21
CA LEU A 106 4.19 13.76 -2.81
C LEU A 106 4.66 15.22 -2.71
N LEU A 107 5.53 15.66 -3.62
CA LEU A 107 6.03 17.04 -3.64
C LEU A 107 4.94 18.02 -4.09
N ARG A 108 4.09 17.65 -5.06
CA ARG A 108 2.96 18.47 -5.53
C ARG A 108 1.93 18.74 -4.42
N ASP A 109 1.66 17.78 -3.55
CA ASP A 109 0.76 18.00 -2.39
C ASP A 109 1.31 19.04 -1.37
N SER A 110 2.61 19.38 -1.46
CA SER A 110 3.17 20.47 -0.66
C SER A 110 2.84 21.87 -1.20
N THR A 111 2.24 21.96 -2.38
CA THR A 111 1.75 23.20 -2.99
C THR A 111 0.22 23.21 -3.09
N PRO A 112 -0.44 24.38 -2.98
CA PRO A 112 -1.89 24.50 -3.19
C PRO A 112 -2.34 24.13 -4.61
N GLY A 113 -3.65 23.86 -4.75
CA GLY A 113 -4.33 24.00 -6.03
C GLY A 113 -4.37 25.47 -6.46
N ILE A 114 -4.47 25.71 -7.77
CA ILE A 114 -4.71 27.06 -8.31
C ILE A 114 -6.18 27.10 -8.71
N ASP A 115 -7.05 27.44 -7.75
CA ASP A 115 -8.50 27.36 -7.92
C ASP A 115 -9.11 28.72 -8.32
N ASP A 116 -8.55 29.83 -7.85
CA ASP A 116 -8.94 31.19 -8.23
C ASP A 116 -7.72 32.15 -8.27
N CYS A 117 -7.65 32.99 -9.30
CA CYS A 117 -6.65 34.03 -9.50
C CYS A 117 -6.94 35.32 -8.72
N ASN A 118 -8.13 35.44 -8.11
CA ASN A 118 -8.49 36.56 -7.25
C ASN A 118 -7.82 36.52 -5.87
N ASP A 119 -7.23 35.37 -5.50
CA ASP A 119 -6.43 35.26 -4.29
C ASP A 119 -5.00 35.73 -4.56
N SER A 120 -4.62 36.89 -4.02
CA SER A 120 -3.40 37.64 -4.34
C SER A 120 -2.09 36.81 -4.45
N PRO A 121 -1.22 37.09 -5.44
CA PRO A 121 0.07 36.40 -5.70
C PRO A 121 1.13 36.50 -4.59
N GLU A 122 0.92 37.34 -3.57
CA GLU A 122 1.98 37.77 -2.64
C GLU A 122 1.93 37.08 -1.26
N HIS A 123 1.15 36.01 -1.09
CA HIS A 123 1.09 35.28 0.18
C HIS A 123 1.94 33.99 0.15
N PRO A 124 3.24 34.04 0.52
CA PRO A 124 4.10 32.86 0.66
C PRO A 124 3.62 31.86 1.72
N GLU A 125 2.62 32.24 2.52
CA GLU A 125 1.99 31.42 3.56
C GLU A 125 1.16 30.25 3.00
N ARG A 126 0.83 30.24 1.68
CA ARG A 126 0.04 29.15 1.07
C ARG A 126 0.85 27.87 0.86
N VAL A 127 2.17 27.95 0.72
CA VAL A 127 3.01 26.75 0.56
C VAL A 127 3.18 26.09 1.93
N LYS A 128 2.69 24.86 2.08
CA LYS A 128 2.74 24.12 3.35
C LYS A 128 4.19 24.01 3.87
N PRO A 129 4.42 24.19 5.18
CA PRO A 129 5.71 23.90 5.79
C PRO A 129 6.17 22.49 5.43
N PHE A 130 7.43 22.36 5.00
CA PHE A 130 7.93 21.09 4.50
C PHE A 130 9.21 20.66 5.20
N ASN A 131 9.09 19.61 5.99
CA ASN A 131 10.24 18.97 6.62
C ASN A 131 10.72 17.83 5.72
N ALA A 132 11.78 18.07 4.96
CA ALA A 132 12.33 17.10 4.01
C ALA A 132 12.74 15.79 4.68
N LYS A 133 13.37 15.83 5.87
CA LYS A 133 13.74 14.61 6.61
C LYS A 133 12.52 13.77 6.99
N LYS A 134 11.46 14.42 7.49
CA LYS A 134 10.20 13.75 7.85
C LYS A 134 9.53 13.17 6.62
N ASN A 135 9.43 13.91 5.52
CA ASN A 135 8.79 13.45 4.29
C ASN A 135 9.60 12.35 3.58
N ALA A 136 10.93 12.42 3.58
CA ALA A 136 11.79 11.34 3.11
C ALA A 136 11.57 10.07 3.94
N SER A 137 11.51 10.17 5.27
CA SER A 137 11.20 9.02 6.13
C SER A 137 9.82 8.43 5.84
N LYS A 138 8.80 9.26 5.61
CA LYS A 138 7.45 8.78 5.23
C LYS A 138 7.48 8.05 3.88
N PHE A 139 8.19 8.61 2.90
CA PHE A 139 8.33 8.00 1.58
C PHE A 139 9.02 6.63 1.66
N LEU A 140 10.16 6.53 2.36
CA LEU A 140 10.87 5.27 2.55
C LEU A 140 10.01 4.20 3.27
N LYS A 141 9.23 4.60 4.28
CA LYS A 141 8.31 3.66 4.95
C LYS A 141 7.20 3.16 4.03
N ASN A 142 6.67 4.00 3.15
CA ASN A 142 5.72 3.55 2.14
C ASN A 142 6.36 2.52 1.20
N ILE A 143 7.57 2.80 0.68
CA ILE A 143 8.33 1.86 -0.14
C ILE A 143 8.53 0.52 0.57
N GLU A 144 8.91 0.54 1.85
CA GLU A 144 9.10 -0.66 2.66
C GLU A 144 7.81 -1.48 2.79
N VAL A 145 6.71 -0.85 3.19
CA VAL A 145 5.41 -1.53 3.35
C VAL A 145 4.97 -2.20 2.04
N ILE A 146 5.20 -1.54 0.91
CA ILE A 146 4.80 -2.04 -0.41
C ILE A 146 5.73 -3.16 -0.90
N TYR A 147 7.05 -2.95 -0.90
CA TYR A 147 7.98 -3.81 -1.64
C TYR A 147 8.73 -4.85 -0.81
N ALA A 148 8.75 -4.74 0.53
CA ALA A 148 9.46 -5.70 1.37
C ALA A 148 9.06 -7.17 1.10
N PRO A 149 7.78 -7.53 0.95
CA PRO A 149 7.39 -8.92 0.67
C PRO A 149 7.95 -9.46 -0.66
N LEU A 150 8.02 -8.62 -1.70
CA LEU A 150 8.56 -9.01 -3.00
C LEU A 150 10.09 -9.12 -2.95
N LEU A 151 10.76 -8.22 -2.22
CA LEU A 151 12.21 -8.28 -2.04
C LEU A 151 12.63 -9.57 -1.32
N GLU A 152 11.91 -9.95 -0.27
CA GLU A 152 12.18 -11.22 0.43
C GLU A 152 11.93 -12.43 -0.47
N ALA A 153 10.86 -12.42 -1.28
CA ALA A 153 10.62 -13.47 -2.27
C ALA A 153 11.75 -13.54 -3.33
N TYR A 154 12.20 -12.38 -3.80
CA TYR A 154 13.28 -12.23 -4.76
C TYR A 154 14.59 -12.83 -4.24
N TYR A 155 14.96 -12.57 -2.98
CA TYR A 155 16.16 -13.16 -2.37
C TYR A 155 16.07 -14.66 -2.15
N GLN A 156 14.85 -15.21 -2.07
CA GLN A 156 14.63 -16.65 -2.05
C GLN A 156 14.51 -17.29 -3.44
N GLY A 157 14.78 -16.53 -4.51
CA GLY A 157 14.88 -17.05 -5.87
C GLY A 157 13.63 -16.86 -6.74
N LEU A 158 12.64 -16.07 -6.30
CA LEU A 158 11.55 -15.64 -7.17
C LEU A 158 12.12 -14.80 -8.32
N ASP A 159 11.83 -15.18 -9.57
CA ASP A 159 12.05 -14.26 -10.70
C ASP A 159 10.98 -13.17 -10.66
N MET A 160 11.40 -11.95 -10.31
CA MET A 160 10.51 -10.80 -10.18
C MET A 160 9.84 -10.43 -11.50
N ALA A 161 10.52 -10.55 -12.63
CA ALA A 161 9.94 -10.14 -13.91
C ALA A 161 8.85 -11.13 -14.35
N ASP A 162 9.10 -12.43 -14.21
CA ASP A 162 8.09 -13.46 -14.49
C ASP A 162 6.90 -13.35 -13.54
N TYR A 163 7.16 -13.07 -12.25
CA TYR A 163 6.11 -12.84 -11.27
C TYR A 163 5.21 -11.66 -11.65
N LEU A 164 5.80 -10.51 -12.00
CA LEU A 164 5.05 -9.32 -12.36
C LEU A 164 4.16 -9.55 -13.60
N GLN A 165 4.67 -10.26 -14.61
CA GLN A 165 3.89 -10.63 -15.79
C GLN A 165 2.76 -11.61 -15.44
N ALA A 166 3.06 -12.65 -14.66
CA ALA A 166 2.07 -13.65 -14.24
C ALA A 166 0.98 -13.08 -13.33
N LEU A 167 1.34 -12.06 -12.53
CA LEU A 167 0.40 -11.28 -11.73
C LEU A 167 -0.48 -10.44 -12.63
N HIS A 168 0.10 -9.63 -13.51
CA HIS A 168 -0.64 -8.75 -14.41
C HIS A 168 -1.66 -9.51 -15.27
N ALA A 169 -1.30 -10.70 -15.78
CA ALA A 169 -2.20 -11.52 -16.58
C ALA A 169 -3.42 -12.10 -15.83
N LYS A 170 -3.45 -12.04 -14.49
CA LYS A 170 -4.44 -12.75 -13.65
C LYS A 170 -5.04 -11.89 -12.54
N PHE A 171 -4.44 -10.73 -12.31
CA PHE A 171 -4.94 -9.78 -11.36
C PHE A 171 -6.16 -9.09 -11.94
N ASP A 172 -7.24 -9.10 -11.17
CA ASP A 172 -8.46 -8.36 -11.50
C ASP A 172 -8.38 -6.99 -10.81
N PRO A 173 -8.25 -5.89 -11.58
CA PRO A 173 -8.14 -4.54 -11.04
C PRO A 173 -9.33 -4.22 -10.13
N LEU A 174 -9.08 -3.44 -9.08
CA LEU A 174 -10.11 -3.10 -8.10
C LEU A 174 -10.37 -1.60 -8.09
N PHE A 175 -11.64 -1.25 -7.92
CA PHE A 175 -12.02 0.05 -7.40
C PHE A 175 -11.78 0.08 -5.90
N LEU A 176 -10.62 0.59 -5.51
CA LEU A 176 -10.15 0.53 -4.14
C LEU A 176 -10.98 1.45 -3.21
N TYR A 177 -11.44 2.60 -3.69
CA TYR A 177 -12.09 3.66 -2.90
C TYR A 177 -13.03 3.19 -1.76
N ASN A 178 -14.00 2.32 -2.05
CA ASN A 178 -14.97 1.86 -1.05
C ASN A 178 -14.31 1.18 0.16
N TYR A 179 -13.31 0.34 -0.11
CA TYR A 179 -12.58 -0.36 0.95
C TYR A 179 -11.80 0.62 1.85
N TRP A 180 -11.30 1.72 1.29
CA TRP A 180 -10.55 2.74 2.04
C TRP A 180 -11.46 3.56 2.91
N SER A 181 -12.57 4.04 2.35
CA SER A 181 -13.56 4.82 3.09
C SER A 181 -14.10 4.04 4.29
N ASN A 182 -14.38 2.74 4.10
CA ASN A 182 -14.80 1.87 5.20
C ASN A 182 -13.70 1.73 6.27
N MET A 183 -12.44 1.51 5.87
CA MET A 183 -11.31 1.40 6.80
C MET A 183 -11.05 2.67 7.60
N GLN A 184 -11.13 3.85 6.97
CA GLN A 184 -11.02 5.14 7.65
C GLN A 184 -12.12 5.30 8.69
N THR A 185 -13.36 4.93 8.34
CA THR A 185 -14.48 4.94 9.29
C THR A 185 -14.20 4.06 10.52
N GLN A 186 -13.62 2.87 10.32
CA GLN A 186 -13.24 1.99 11.44
C GLN A 186 -12.13 2.61 12.32
N GLU A 187 -11.17 3.31 11.72
CA GLU A 187 -10.14 4.03 12.47
C GLU A 187 -10.76 5.10 13.38
N ASP A 188 -11.69 5.89 12.85
CA ASP A 188 -12.37 6.96 13.58
C ASP A 188 -13.17 6.42 14.77
N ILE A 189 -13.91 5.32 14.58
CA ILE A 189 -14.67 4.69 15.67
C ILE A 189 -13.74 4.16 16.77
N LEU A 190 -12.63 3.52 16.38
CA LEU A 190 -11.62 3.04 17.34
C LEU A 190 -10.92 4.20 18.07
N ASN A 191 -10.81 5.37 17.44
CA ASN A 191 -10.31 6.59 18.08
C ASN A 191 -11.30 7.14 19.11
N MET A 192 -12.60 7.00 18.86
CA MET A 192 -13.67 7.44 19.76
C MET A 192 -13.95 6.48 20.91
N THR A 193 -13.62 5.19 20.76
CA THR A 193 -13.86 4.17 21.78
C THR A 193 -12.96 4.37 23.00
N LYS A 194 -13.52 4.32 24.22
CA LYS A 194 -12.75 4.43 25.46
C LYS A 194 -11.79 3.25 25.64
N GLY A 195 -10.56 3.53 26.06
CA GLY A 195 -9.55 2.52 26.41
C GLY A 195 -8.23 2.70 25.67
N ALA A 196 -7.20 1.99 26.12
CA ALA A 196 -5.88 2.07 25.50
C ALA A 196 -5.87 1.42 24.11
N LYS A 197 -5.34 2.14 23.13
CA LYS A 197 -5.03 1.55 21.82
C LYS A 197 -4.01 0.42 21.99
N THR A 198 -4.21 -0.73 21.36
CA THR A 198 -3.20 -1.80 21.40
C THR A 198 -2.04 -1.48 20.46
N PRO A 199 -0.83 -2.03 20.70
CA PRO A 199 0.30 -1.87 19.78
C PRO A 199 -0.03 -2.27 18.33
N THR A 200 -0.75 -3.38 18.14
CA THR A 200 -1.10 -3.91 16.81
C THR A 200 -2.05 -3.00 16.05
N MET A 201 -3.01 -2.39 16.77
CA MET A 201 -3.93 -1.41 16.20
C MET A 201 -3.20 -0.13 15.78
N ARG A 202 -2.37 0.42 16.66
CA ARG A 202 -1.53 1.58 16.30
C ARG A 202 -0.62 1.28 15.11
N HIS A 203 -0.07 0.07 15.05
CA HIS A 203 0.81 -0.34 13.97
C HIS A 203 0.07 -0.44 12.63
N PHE A 204 -1.08 -1.12 12.61
CA PHE A 204 -1.89 -1.27 11.41
C PHE A 204 -2.33 0.07 10.83
N PHE A 205 -2.94 0.95 11.64
CA PHE A 205 -3.45 2.23 11.13
C PHE A 205 -2.32 3.20 10.72
N LYS A 206 -1.15 3.08 11.36
CA LYS A 206 0.04 3.81 10.90
C LYS A 206 0.49 3.36 9.51
N ASP A 207 0.51 2.06 9.24
CA ASP A 207 0.89 1.54 7.92
C ASP A 207 -0.21 1.78 6.87
N PHE A 208 -1.48 1.67 7.27
CA PHE A 208 -2.63 2.04 6.45
C PHE A 208 -2.55 3.50 6.00
N ALA A 209 -2.21 4.43 6.91
CA ALA A 209 -2.04 5.84 6.57
C ALA A 209 -0.92 6.04 5.53
N TYR A 210 0.18 5.28 5.58
CA TYR A 210 1.22 5.37 4.56
C TYR A 210 0.74 4.90 3.20
N ILE A 211 -0.03 3.81 3.14
CA ILE A 211 -0.63 3.30 1.89
C ILE A 211 -1.69 4.28 1.37
N ASN A 212 -2.53 4.81 2.25
CA ASN A 212 -3.60 5.74 1.89
C ASN A 212 -3.04 7.02 1.25
N VAL A 213 -1.99 7.61 1.83
CA VAL A 213 -1.34 8.80 1.23
C VAL A 213 -0.93 8.51 -0.21
N ARG A 214 -0.40 7.32 -0.52
CA ARG A 214 -0.05 6.97 -1.89
C ARG A 214 -1.27 6.73 -2.77
N ASN A 215 -2.34 6.13 -2.24
CA ASN A 215 -3.62 6.00 -2.97
C ASN A 215 -4.31 7.32 -3.27
N ASP A 216 -4.28 8.28 -2.35
CA ASP A 216 -4.83 9.62 -2.56
C ASP A 216 -4.00 10.38 -3.61
N LEU A 217 -2.67 10.22 -3.54
CA LEU A 217 -1.74 10.73 -4.56
C LEU A 217 -1.85 9.98 -5.90
N SER A 218 -2.37 8.74 -5.87
CA SER A 218 -2.53 7.85 -7.02
C SER A 218 -4.00 7.58 -7.37
N GLY A 219 -4.94 8.40 -6.90
CA GLY A 219 -6.37 8.29 -7.28
C GLY A 219 -6.58 8.43 -8.78
N TYR A 220 -5.53 8.89 -9.47
CA TYR A 220 -5.33 8.99 -10.90
C TYR A 220 -4.49 7.83 -11.49
N ASN A 221 -4.30 6.68 -10.83
CA ASN A 221 -3.54 5.55 -11.41
C ASN A 221 -4.21 4.94 -12.64
N THR A 222 -5.49 5.19 -12.87
CA THR A 222 -6.14 4.92 -14.17
C THR A 222 -5.78 5.97 -15.22
N ASN A 223 -5.33 7.15 -14.80
CA ASN A 223 -5.09 8.34 -15.61
C ASN A 223 -3.61 8.72 -15.73
N ILE A 224 -2.65 7.96 -15.14
CA ILE A 224 -1.21 8.11 -15.49
C ILE A 224 -1.01 7.89 -16.99
N PHE A 225 -1.97 7.23 -17.67
CA PHE A 225 -1.97 7.01 -19.10
C PHE A 225 -3.19 7.62 -19.82
N ASP A 226 -3.98 8.48 -19.16
CA ASP A 226 -5.04 9.21 -19.86
C ASP A 226 -4.43 10.32 -20.72
N VAL A 227 -4.58 10.16 -22.02
CA VAL A 227 -3.97 10.93 -23.11
C VAL A 227 -4.61 12.32 -23.28
N GLU A 228 -5.09 12.95 -22.20
CA GLU A 228 -5.47 14.36 -22.29
C GLU A 228 -4.22 15.24 -22.20
N PRO A 229 -3.99 16.17 -23.15
CA PRO A 229 -2.75 16.94 -23.25
C PRO A 229 -2.66 17.97 -22.12
N THR A 230 -2.26 17.50 -20.94
CA THR A 230 -2.05 18.31 -19.74
C THR A 230 -0.56 18.34 -19.39
N SER A 231 -0.17 19.28 -18.54
CA SER A 231 1.22 19.44 -18.06
C SER A 231 1.76 18.21 -17.31
N GLN A 232 0.89 17.36 -16.77
CA GLN A 232 1.28 16.10 -16.13
C GLN A 232 1.88 15.12 -17.13
N ASN A 233 1.39 15.11 -18.37
CA ASN A 233 1.94 14.26 -19.44
C ASN A 233 3.39 14.66 -19.75
N PHE A 234 3.74 15.94 -19.72
CA PHE A 234 5.11 16.36 -20.00
C PHE A 234 6.10 15.84 -18.95
N LEU A 235 5.80 15.97 -17.66
CA LEU A 235 6.66 15.42 -16.62
C LEU A 235 6.76 13.89 -16.75
N GLN A 236 5.65 13.23 -17.08
CA GLN A 236 5.61 11.79 -17.33
C GLN A 236 6.50 11.37 -18.49
N ASP A 237 6.35 12.03 -19.64
CA ASP A 237 7.17 11.81 -20.84
C ASP A 237 8.65 12.04 -20.57
N GLN A 238 9.00 13.09 -19.82
CA GLN A 238 10.38 13.36 -19.43
C GLN A 238 10.95 12.25 -18.55
N ILE A 239 10.19 11.77 -17.55
CA ILE A 239 10.62 10.66 -16.69
C ILE A 239 10.78 9.39 -17.53
N ILE A 240 9.80 9.05 -18.37
CA ILE A 240 9.83 7.87 -19.24
C ILE A 240 11.05 7.91 -20.16
N SER A 241 11.29 9.05 -20.80
CA SER A 241 12.41 9.29 -21.70
C SER A 241 13.77 9.21 -20.99
N VAL A 242 13.95 9.93 -19.87
CA VAL A 242 15.21 9.95 -19.09
C VAL A 242 15.51 8.61 -18.42
N MET A 243 14.47 7.84 -18.11
CA MET A 243 14.60 6.50 -17.56
C MET A 243 14.68 5.43 -18.64
N GLY A 244 14.37 5.73 -19.91
CA GLY A 244 14.38 4.76 -21.00
C GLY A 244 13.45 3.57 -20.76
N VAL A 245 12.31 3.79 -20.10
CA VAL A 245 11.34 2.75 -19.73
C VAL A 245 10.18 2.70 -20.72
N LYS A 246 9.49 1.56 -20.78
CA LYS A 246 8.24 1.43 -21.55
C LYS A 246 7.05 1.58 -20.63
N VAL A 247 5.95 2.13 -21.16
CA VAL A 247 4.67 2.23 -20.46
C VAL A 247 4.21 0.85 -19.96
N GLN A 248 4.35 -0.20 -20.78
CA GLN A 248 3.96 -1.55 -20.40
C GLN A 248 4.74 -2.07 -19.19
N ASP A 249 6.02 -1.69 -19.04
CA ASP A 249 6.81 -2.08 -17.88
C ASP A 249 6.34 -1.36 -16.60
N LEU A 250 5.78 -0.14 -16.72
CA LEU A 250 5.18 0.60 -15.61
C LEU A 250 3.83 -0.01 -15.18
N GLU A 251 2.99 -0.43 -16.14
CA GLU A 251 1.70 -1.07 -15.87
C GLU A 251 1.83 -2.33 -15.02
N LEU A 252 2.90 -3.11 -15.22
CA LEU A 252 3.22 -4.27 -14.38
C LEU A 252 3.40 -3.87 -12.89
N TRP A 253 4.07 -2.75 -12.64
CA TRP A 253 4.29 -2.25 -11.28
C TRP A 253 3.07 -1.59 -10.68
N VAL A 254 2.25 -0.90 -11.48
CA VAL A 254 0.94 -0.39 -11.05
C VAL A 254 0.04 -1.55 -10.61
N THR A 255 0.03 -2.63 -11.40
CA THR A 255 -0.69 -3.87 -11.06
C THR A 255 -0.16 -4.47 -9.75
N TYR A 256 1.16 -4.56 -9.60
CA TYR A 256 1.76 -5.01 -8.34
C TYR A 256 1.35 -4.16 -7.15
N TYR A 257 1.36 -2.83 -7.30
CA TYR A 257 0.95 -1.91 -6.25
C TYR A 257 -0.50 -2.16 -5.83
N GLN A 258 -1.44 -2.27 -6.79
CA GLN A 258 -2.84 -2.60 -6.50
C GLN A 258 -2.99 -3.97 -5.81
N ALA A 259 -2.26 -4.98 -6.28
CA ALA A 259 -2.24 -6.32 -5.71
C ALA A 259 -1.70 -6.36 -4.27
N ARG A 260 -0.62 -5.62 -4.00
CA ARG A 260 -0.03 -5.49 -2.66
C ARG A 260 -0.99 -4.79 -1.71
N THR A 261 -1.71 -3.81 -2.22
CA THR A 261 -2.69 -3.03 -1.47
C THR A 261 -3.92 -3.89 -1.13
N LYS A 262 -4.43 -4.68 -2.09
CA LYS A 262 -5.46 -5.71 -1.86
C LYS A 262 -5.00 -6.74 -0.82
N THR A 263 -3.73 -7.11 -0.86
CA THR A 263 -3.11 -8.00 0.14
C THR A 263 -3.12 -7.39 1.53
N PHE A 264 -2.73 -6.12 1.66
CA PHE A 264 -2.74 -5.40 2.94
C PHE A 264 -4.14 -5.37 3.57
N LEU A 265 -5.17 -5.17 2.76
CA LEU A 265 -6.56 -5.20 3.20
C LEU A 265 -7.12 -6.62 3.41
N GLY A 266 -6.30 -7.66 3.22
CA GLY A 266 -6.74 -9.04 3.41
C GLY A 266 -7.72 -9.51 2.34
N ASN A 267 -7.68 -8.96 1.12
CA ASN A 267 -8.61 -9.27 0.01
C ASN A 267 -10.03 -8.74 0.24
N SER A 268 -10.83 -8.75 -0.82
CA SER A 268 -12.26 -8.40 -0.78
C SER A 268 -13.01 -9.44 0.07
N ALA A 269 -13.83 -8.98 1.01
CA ALA A 269 -14.87 -9.78 1.62
C ALA A 269 -16.15 -9.69 0.78
N ASP A 270 -16.51 -8.46 0.39
CA ASP A 270 -17.57 -8.13 -0.54
C ASP A 270 -17.16 -6.93 -1.42
N GLN A 271 -18.14 -6.24 -2.03
CA GLN A 271 -17.92 -5.08 -2.90
C GLN A 271 -17.61 -3.75 -2.16
N TYR A 272 -17.76 -3.73 -0.84
CA TYR A 272 -17.58 -2.55 0.01
C TYR A 272 -16.54 -2.76 1.12
N THR A 273 -16.37 -4.00 1.58
CA THR A 273 -15.53 -4.32 2.74
C THR A 273 -14.43 -5.31 2.40
N SER A 274 -13.29 -5.11 3.03
CA SER A 274 -12.16 -6.03 2.95
C SER A 274 -12.17 -6.98 4.14
N ASN A 275 -11.50 -8.13 4.05
CA ASN A 275 -11.47 -9.05 5.20
C ASN A 275 -10.75 -8.46 6.41
N MET A 276 -9.77 -7.57 6.19
CA MET A 276 -9.16 -6.81 7.28
C MET A 276 -10.10 -5.73 7.83
N GLY A 277 -10.95 -5.15 6.98
CA GLY A 277 -12.04 -4.26 7.39
C GLY A 277 -13.04 -4.97 8.31
N HIS A 278 -13.54 -6.13 7.92
CA HIS A 278 -14.38 -6.93 8.81
C HIS A 278 -13.67 -7.36 10.09
N TYR A 279 -12.39 -7.71 10.03
CA TYR A 279 -11.63 -8.01 11.24
C TYR A 279 -11.66 -6.82 12.21
N TRP A 280 -11.36 -5.61 11.73
CA TRP A 280 -11.36 -4.42 12.57
C TRP A 280 -12.75 -4.01 13.02
N GLU A 281 -13.78 -4.15 12.18
CA GLU A 281 -15.19 -3.97 12.55
C GLU A 281 -15.57 -4.86 13.75
N ILE A 282 -15.23 -6.15 13.71
CA ILE A 282 -15.48 -7.08 14.81
C ILE A 282 -14.70 -6.69 16.07
N VAL A 283 -13.42 -6.31 15.94
CA VAL A 283 -12.62 -5.83 17.08
C VAL A 283 -13.22 -4.57 17.70
N THR A 284 -13.68 -3.63 16.87
CA THR A 284 -14.35 -2.40 17.28
C THR A 284 -15.62 -2.72 18.06
N ASN A 285 -16.47 -3.58 17.52
CA ASN A 285 -17.71 -4.01 18.17
C ASN A 285 -17.45 -4.65 19.54
N VAL A 286 -16.53 -5.61 19.63
CA VAL A 286 -16.19 -6.26 20.91
C VAL A 286 -15.66 -5.26 21.94
N ARG A 287 -14.88 -4.26 21.51
CA ARG A 287 -14.39 -3.20 22.40
C ARG A 287 -15.49 -2.24 22.84
N ALA A 288 -16.36 -1.84 21.92
CA ALA A 288 -17.49 -0.96 22.19
C ALA A 288 -18.47 -1.59 23.19
N MET A 289 -18.73 -2.90 23.07
CA MET A 289 -19.53 -3.65 24.05
C MET A 289 -18.91 -3.62 25.46
N LYS A 290 -17.58 -3.70 25.57
CA LYS A 290 -16.88 -3.67 26.85
C LYS A 290 -16.72 -2.27 27.43
N ASN A 291 -16.67 -1.25 26.57
CA ASN A 291 -16.43 0.14 26.96
C ASN A 291 -17.33 1.09 26.14
N PRO A 292 -18.65 1.11 26.41
CA PRO A 292 -19.59 1.87 25.59
C PRO A 292 -19.31 3.38 25.64
N CYS A 293 -19.28 4.01 24.47
CA CYS A 293 -19.28 5.46 24.31
C CYS A 293 -20.69 5.91 23.94
N GLY A 294 -21.48 6.36 24.93
CA GLY A 294 -22.86 6.81 24.69
C GLY A 294 -23.82 5.67 24.31
N ASN A 295 -24.90 5.99 23.57
CA ASN A 295 -25.98 5.05 23.22
C ASN A 295 -25.55 4.07 22.10
N GLY A 296 -24.79 3.03 22.45
CA GLY A 296 -24.89 1.68 21.90
C GLY A 296 -25.03 1.46 20.38
N LEU A 297 -24.30 2.20 19.54
CA LEU A 297 -24.25 1.93 18.10
C LEU A 297 -23.20 0.85 17.80
N MET A 298 -23.63 -0.27 17.20
CA MET A 298 -22.73 -1.32 16.69
C MET A 298 -22.95 -1.51 15.18
N PHE A 299 -21.92 -1.92 14.46
CA PHE A 299 -21.96 -2.05 13.00
C PHE A 299 -22.04 -3.52 12.61
N GLY A 300 -22.99 -3.86 11.76
CA GLY A 300 -22.96 -5.10 10.97
C GLY A 300 -22.57 -4.76 9.54
N GLY A 301 -22.08 -5.75 8.78
CA GLY A 301 -21.59 -5.57 7.41
C GLY A 301 -22.57 -4.95 6.39
N ASN A 302 -23.82 -4.64 6.79
CA ASN A 302 -24.82 -3.91 6.00
C ASN A 302 -25.30 -2.58 6.65
N GLY A 303 -24.66 -2.08 7.70
CA GLY A 303 -25.02 -0.81 8.36
C GLY A 303 -25.05 -0.86 9.90
N LEU A 304 -25.52 0.23 10.51
CA LEU A 304 -25.70 0.36 11.96
C LEU A 304 -26.81 -0.58 12.46
N ILE A 305 -26.45 -1.51 13.35
CA ILE A 305 -27.41 -2.32 14.11
C ILE A 305 -27.72 -1.57 15.41
N SER A 306 -28.98 -1.19 15.60
CA SER A 306 -29.43 -0.53 16.82
C SER A 306 -29.55 -1.52 17.98
N ALA A 307 -29.34 -1.05 19.22
CA ALA A 307 -29.44 -1.86 20.43
C ALA A 307 -30.83 -2.52 20.65
N GLY A 308 -31.87 -2.10 19.91
CA GLY A 308 -33.22 -2.67 19.95
C GLY A 308 -33.48 -3.79 18.94
N ASP A 309 -32.52 -4.13 18.07
CA ASP A 309 -32.69 -5.18 17.06
C ASP A 309 -32.49 -6.58 17.69
N PRO A 310 -33.38 -7.57 17.50
CA PRO A 310 -33.16 -8.95 17.97
C PRO A 310 -31.84 -9.57 17.45
N SER A 311 -31.41 -9.17 16.27
CA SER A 311 -30.12 -9.54 15.66
C SER A 311 -28.95 -9.01 16.47
N PHE A 312 -29.11 -7.87 17.15
CA PHE A 312 -28.12 -7.31 18.08
C PHE A 312 -27.89 -8.24 19.27
N HIS A 313 -28.96 -8.74 19.89
CA HIS A 313 -28.83 -9.59 21.08
C HIS A 313 -28.12 -10.91 20.77
N ASN A 314 -28.51 -11.56 19.67
CA ASN A 314 -27.86 -12.79 19.19
C ASN A 314 -26.40 -12.56 18.80
N PHE A 315 -26.09 -11.40 18.19
CA PHE A 315 -24.74 -11.01 17.82
C PHE A 315 -23.84 -10.74 19.03
N VAL A 316 -24.36 -10.03 20.04
CA VAL A 316 -23.69 -9.75 21.32
C VAL A 316 -23.42 -11.05 22.07
N GLU A 317 -24.41 -11.95 22.15
CA GLU A 317 -24.28 -13.24 22.84
C GLU A 317 -23.23 -14.13 22.16
N ALA A 318 -23.23 -14.17 20.83
CA ALA A 318 -22.23 -14.91 20.04
C ALA A 318 -20.81 -14.33 20.19
N MET A 319 -20.67 -13.04 20.48
CA MET A 319 -19.39 -12.32 20.59
C MET A 319 -19.11 -11.82 22.01
N LYS A 320 -19.43 -12.66 23.00
CA LYS A 320 -19.17 -12.41 24.43
C LYS A 320 -17.73 -12.00 24.75
N ASP A 321 -16.76 -12.45 23.95
CA ASP A 321 -15.36 -12.07 24.08
C ASP A 321 -14.62 -12.11 22.72
N MET A 322 -13.37 -11.63 22.74
CA MET A 322 -12.53 -11.51 21.54
C MET A 322 -12.23 -12.87 20.92
N THR A 323 -11.98 -13.90 21.73
CA THR A 323 -11.67 -15.25 21.23
C THR A 323 -12.88 -15.84 20.51
N ALA A 324 -14.07 -15.76 21.11
CA ALA A 324 -15.31 -16.23 20.49
C ALA A 324 -15.59 -15.51 19.16
N ALA A 325 -15.42 -14.18 19.15
CA ALA A 325 -15.60 -13.38 17.93
C ALA A 325 -14.62 -13.79 16.82
N MET A 326 -13.36 -14.07 17.16
CA MET A 326 -12.34 -14.53 16.20
C MET A 326 -12.62 -15.94 15.70
N GLN A 327 -13.08 -16.86 16.55
CA GLN A 327 -13.47 -18.22 16.17
C GLN A 327 -14.65 -18.26 15.21
N LEU A 328 -15.56 -17.29 15.29
CA LEU A 328 -16.71 -17.19 14.37
C LEU A 328 -16.33 -16.58 13.01
N THR A 329 -15.37 -15.67 12.99
CA THR A 329 -15.07 -14.82 11.83
C THR A 329 -13.95 -15.37 10.96
N LEU A 330 -12.81 -15.72 11.55
CA LEU A 330 -11.59 -16.08 10.82
C LEU A 330 -11.70 -17.38 10.00
N PRO A 331 -12.46 -18.42 10.40
CA PRO A 331 -12.66 -19.60 9.56
C PRO A 331 -13.35 -19.30 8.23
N LYS A 332 -14.25 -18.30 8.20
CA LYS A 332 -14.99 -17.91 6.98
C LYS A 332 -14.08 -17.16 6.02
N ASN A 333 -13.29 -16.25 6.56
CA ASN A 333 -12.40 -15.35 5.83
C ASN A 333 -11.00 -15.37 6.45
N PRO A 334 -10.15 -16.35 6.09
CA PRO A 334 -8.87 -16.58 6.77
C PRO A 334 -7.71 -15.70 6.28
N THR A 335 -7.93 -14.84 5.28
CA THR A 335 -6.87 -13.98 4.72
C THR A 335 -6.28 -12.95 5.70
N PRO A 336 -6.97 -12.44 6.75
CA PRO A 336 -6.32 -11.64 7.79
C PRO A 336 -5.20 -12.40 8.51
N CYS A 337 -5.30 -13.74 8.60
CA CYS A 337 -4.26 -14.59 9.20
C CYS A 337 -2.92 -14.58 8.45
N LEU A 338 -2.89 -14.02 7.23
CA LEU A 338 -1.65 -13.81 6.48
C LEU A 338 -0.87 -12.58 6.95
N GLN A 339 -1.43 -11.75 7.84
CA GLN A 339 -0.76 -10.56 8.38
C GLN A 339 -0.85 -10.52 9.91
N PRO A 340 -0.32 -11.55 10.61
CA PRO A 340 -0.42 -11.63 12.06
C PRO A 340 0.18 -10.42 12.79
N GLN A 341 1.12 -9.66 12.22
CA GLN A 341 1.65 -8.45 12.85
C GLN A 341 0.57 -7.40 13.21
N TYR A 342 -0.55 -7.41 12.50
CA TYR A 342 -1.67 -6.50 12.71
C TYR A 342 -2.78 -7.08 13.61
N LEU A 343 -2.70 -8.37 13.93
CA LEU A 343 -3.73 -9.07 14.70
C LEU A 343 -3.46 -9.01 16.22
N ASN A 344 -4.52 -8.93 17.01
CA ASN A 344 -4.46 -9.14 18.47
C ASN A 344 -4.07 -10.60 18.82
N GLN A 345 -3.78 -10.87 20.10
CA GLN A 345 -3.24 -12.17 20.52
C GLN A 345 -4.26 -13.30 20.33
N GLU A 346 -5.53 -13.02 20.60
CA GLU A 346 -6.63 -13.97 20.43
C GLU A 346 -6.78 -14.38 18.97
N ALA A 347 -6.76 -13.41 18.04
CA ALA A 347 -6.82 -13.66 16.61
C ALA A 347 -5.61 -14.44 16.11
N LYS A 348 -4.39 -14.13 16.59
CA LYS A 348 -3.18 -14.91 16.26
C LYS A 348 -3.32 -16.37 16.67
N ALA A 349 -3.81 -16.63 17.88
CA ALA A 349 -4.02 -17.98 18.38
C ALA A 349 -5.07 -18.73 17.55
N VAL A 350 -6.20 -18.09 17.25
CA VAL A 350 -7.25 -18.67 16.40
C VAL A 350 -6.72 -18.95 14.98
N CYS A 351 -5.98 -18.02 14.37
CA CYS A 351 -5.37 -18.23 13.06
C CYS A 351 -4.47 -19.47 13.01
N LEU A 352 -3.63 -19.66 14.03
CA LEU A 352 -2.79 -20.85 14.13
C LEU A 352 -3.63 -22.12 14.26
N GLN A 353 -4.63 -22.09 15.15
CA GLN A 353 -5.53 -23.21 15.38
C GLN A 353 -6.26 -23.62 14.09
N ILE A 354 -6.90 -22.69 13.39
CA ILE A 354 -7.72 -23.00 12.21
C ILE A 354 -6.87 -23.54 11.07
N PHE A 355 -5.64 -23.05 10.90
CA PHE A 355 -4.73 -23.57 9.89
C PHE A 355 -4.26 -24.98 10.23
N GLN A 356 -3.90 -25.24 11.49
CA GLN A 356 -3.45 -26.57 11.94
C GLN A 356 -4.56 -27.62 11.83
N GLN A 357 -5.77 -27.25 12.22
CA GLN A 357 -6.95 -28.11 12.17
C GLN A 357 -7.56 -28.18 10.77
N HIS A 358 -7.11 -27.34 9.84
CA HIS A 358 -7.69 -27.16 8.51
C HIS A 358 -9.22 -26.91 8.57
N SER A 359 -9.65 -26.14 9.56
CA SER A 359 -11.08 -25.88 9.87
C SER A 359 -11.60 -24.56 9.27
N TYR A 360 -10.86 -23.98 8.32
CA TYR A 360 -11.24 -22.78 7.58
C TYR A 360 -11.79 -23.15 6.19
N ASN A 361 -12.53 -22.22 5.57
CA ASN A 361 -12.91 -22.33 4.17
C ASN A 361 -11.68 -22.09 3.28
N PRO A 362 -11.21 -23.07 2.47
CA PRO A 362 -10.00 -22.89 1.66
C PRO A 362 -10.22 -22.01 0.42
N LYS A 363 -11.47 -21.86 -0.06
CA LYS A 363 -11.78 -21.18 -1.33
C LYS A 363 -11.26 -19.73 -1.38
N PRO A 364 -11.43 -18.88 -0.34
CA PRO A 364 -10.88 -17.53 -0.33
C PRO A 364 -9.35 -17.50 -0.51
N LEU A 365 -8.61 -18.41 0.14
CA LEU A 365 -7.15 -18.50 0.02
C LEU A 365 -6.72 -19.02 -1.35
N GLN A 366 -7.43 -19.98 -1.93
CA GLN A 366 -7.16 -20.46 -3.28
C GLN A 366 -7.40 -19.37 -4.32
N LYS A 367 -8.53 -18.63 -4.22
CA LYS A 367 -8.83 -17.50 -5.10
C LYS A 367 -7.78 -16.40 -4.95
N TYR A 368 -7.42 -16.09 -3.71
CA TYR A 368 -6.35 -15.15 -3.37
C TYR A 368 -5.04 -15.55 -4.07
N LEU A 369 -4.58 -16.79 -3.89
CA LEU A 369 -3.33 -17.26 -4.48
C LEU A 369 -3.36 -17.29 -6.01
N LYS A 370 -4.49 -17.70 -6.61
CA LYS A 370 -4.63 -17.73 -8.08
C LYS A 370 -4.55 -16.33 -8.71
N SER A 371 -5.08 -15.31 -8.04
CA SER A 371 -5.09 -13.94 -8.55
C SER A 371 -3.81 -13.16 -8.21
N LEU A 372 -3.33 -13.25 -6.96
CA LEU A 372 -2.20 -12.45 -6.47
C LEU A 372 -0.85 -13.14 -6.64
N ARG A 373 -0.88 -14.43 -7.01
CA ARG A 373 0.26 -15.32 -7.29
C ARG A 373 1.18 -15.60 -6.11
N LEU A 374 1.38 -14.67 -5.18
CA LEU A 374 2.26 -14.76 -4.03
C LEU A 374 1.44 -14.65 -2.74
N ILE A 375 1.65 -15.58 -1.80
CA ILE A 375 1.23 -15.43 -0.41
C ILE A 375 2.48 -15.23 0.44
N SER A 376 2.43 -14.21 1.30
CA SER A 376 3.37 -13.96 2.37
C SER A 376 2.66 -14.07 3.73
N ILE A 377 3.42 -14.43 4.78
CA ILE A 377 3.00 -14.23 6.17
C ILE A 377 3.75 -13.00 6.68
N ASP A 378 3.02 -11.94 6.96
CA ASP A 378 3.56 -10.57 7.06
C ASP A 378 4.40 -10.26 5.80
N ASN A 379 5.68 -9.92 6.00
CA ASN A 379 6.61 -9.67 4.89
C ASN A 379 7.37 -10.93 4.43
N ALA A 380 7.24 -12.07 5.12
CA ALA A 380 7.98 -13.28 4.77
C ALA A 380 7.24 -14.08 3.68
N PRO A 381 7.86 -14.36 2.53
CA PRO A 381 7.22 -15.11 1.45
C PRO A 381 6.95 -16.54 1.89
N CYS A 382 5.80 -17.08 1.48
CA CYS A 382 5.36 -18.40 1.91
C CYS A 382 5.13 -19.35 0.74
N VAL A 383 4.27 -18.98 -0.20
CA VAL A 383 4.02 -19.78 -1.42
C VAL A 383 3.83 -18.89 -2.63
N TYR A 384 4.15 -19.41 -3.81
CA TYR A 384 3.98 -18.74 -5.08
C TYR A 384 3.39 -19.69 -6.13
N LEU A 385 2.47 -19.21 -6.96
CA LEU A 385 2.05 -19.88 -8.20
C LEU A 385 2.77 -19.25 -9.37
N ASN A 386 3.58 -20.04 -10.07
CA ASN A 386 4.27 -19.57 -11.26
C ASN A 386 3.32 -19.30 -12.44
N ALA A 387 3.86 -18.80 -13.55
CA ALA A 387 3.08 -18.52 -14.75
C ALA A 387 2.27 -19.72 -15.28
N SER A 388 2.72 -20.96 -15.00
CA SER A 388 2.05 -22.22 -15.35
C SER A 388 1.13 -22.75 -14.25
N ASP A 389 0.77 -21.92 -13.26
CA ASP A 389 -0.05 -22.29 -12.10
C ASP A 389 0.54 -23.43 -11.25
N LYS A 390 1.86 -23.64 -11.31
CA LYS A 390 2.56 -24.61 -10.47
C LYS A 390 2.95 -23.98 -9.14
N LEU A 391 2.58 -24.67 -8.05
CA LEU A 391 2.91 -24.27 -6.69
C LEU A 391 4.41 -24.41 -6.41
N GLN A 392 5.01 -23.31 -5.97
CA GLN A 392 6.36 -23.20 -5.45
C GLN A 392 6.29 -22.75 -3.99
N LEU A 393 7.22 -23.27 -3.18
CA LEU A 393 7.26 -23.02 -1.75
C LEU A 393 8.55 -22.30 -1.41
N PHE A 394 8.43 -21.31 -0.56
CA PHE A 394 9.58 -20.64 0.04
C PHE A 394 10.03 -21.36 1.29
N LYS A 395 11.30 -21.18 1.66
CA LYS A 395 11.78 -21.70 2.94
C LYS A 395 11.23 -20.79 4.04
N SER A 396 10.62 -21.39 5.06
CA SER A 396 10.06 -20.63 6.16
C SER A 396 10.22 -21.37 7.48
N SER A 397 10.49 -20.62 8.55
CA SER A 397 10.40 -21.07 9.94
C SER A 397 9.08 -20.65 10.60
N ASN A 398 8.23 -19.91 9.89
CA ASN A 398 6.96 -19.43 10.42
C ASN A 398 5.93 -20.58 10.46
N ALA A 399 5.38 -20.86 11.64
CA ALA A 399 4.44 -21.96 11.86
C ALA A 399 3.14 -21.85 11.03
N LEU A 400 2.63 -20.63 10.81
CA LEU A 400 1.47 -20.41 9.95
C LEU A 400 1.83 -20.77 8.51
N CYS A 401 3.00 -20.33 8.03
CA CYS A 401 3.44 -20.63 6.68
C CYS A 401 3.63 -22.14 6.46
N LEU A 402 4.33 -22.84 7.36
CA LEU A 402 4.57 -24.28 7.24
C LEU A 402 3.27 -25.08 7.18
N THR A 403 2.30 -24.71 8.00
CA THR A 403 0.97 -25.30 8.00
C THR A 403 0.24 -25.01 6.69
N LEU A 404 0.24 -23.76 6.24
CA LEU A 404 -0.39 -23.34 4.99
C LEU A 404 0.20 -24.05 3.76
N GLN A 405 1.54 -24.16 3.70
CA GLN A 405 2.24 -24.92 2.65
C GLN A 405 1.81 -26.39 2.62
N THR A 406 1.61 -27.00 3.78
CA THR A 406 1.15 -28.39 3.89
C THR A 406 -0.27 -28.57 3.37
N ASN A 407 -1.16 -27.64 3.69
CA ASN A 407 -2.55 -27.66 3.24
C ASN A 407 -2.64 -27.40 1.72
N LEU A 408 -2.00 -26.34 1.22
CA LEU A 408 -2.04 -25.97 -0.20
C LEU A 408 -1.41 -27.04 -1.11
N LYS A 409 -0.37 -27.76 -0.65
CA LYS A 409 0.16 -28.92 -1.37
C LYS A 409 -0.88 -30.01 -1.63
N LYS A 410 -1.82 -30.21 -0.70
CA LYS A 410 -2.88 -31.23 -0.86
C LYS A 410 -3.94 -30.74 -1.83
N GLU A 411 -4.20 -29.43 -1.84
CA GLU A 411 -5.24 -28.78 -2.64
C GLU A 411 -4.83 -28.56 -4.12
N PHE A 412 -3.54 -28.35 -4.40
CA PHE A 412 -2.99 -28.11 -5.74
C PHE A 412 -2.26 -29.33 -6.33
N LYS A 413 -2.64 -30.54 -5.88
CA LYS A 413 -2.08 -31.80 -6.37
C LYS A 413 -2.69 -32.24 -7.69
#